data_AF-A0AAZ3RU53-F1
#
_entry.id   AF-A0AAZ3RU53-F1
#
_cell.length_a   1.000
_cell.length_b   1.000
_cell.length_c   1.000
_cell.angle_alpha   90.00
_cell.angle_beta   90.00
_cell.angle_gamma   90.00
#
_symmetry.space_group_name_H-M   'P 1'
#
loop_
_entity.id
_entity.type
_entity.pdbx_description
1 polymer ?
#
loop_
_entity_poly.entity_id
_entity_poly.type
_entity_poly.pdbx_seq_one_letter_code
_entity_poly.pdbx_strand_id
1 'polypeptide(L)'
;MCSVLIKKKPFMVHSCFFSRDGHFITILDLCYSRGEDPHDVEYIWRAIPDLVKVMEYNSSLNRLTGYTPIGTHNAEQLNTDPVVLASSYLTHTIPGWNLVESVLLYCFPLSVEPSVHLSMRPHGDRHPSMLTCSAYNFYPKQIRVTWLRNGQEVTSNMTSSEELANGDWHHQIHSYLEYTPTPGEKISCIVEHTSFTEPKILHWDMSLPESERSKMAIGASGLVLGVVFAAAGLLYYNRRKTTGMELVPTS
;
A
#
# COMPACT_ATOMS: atom_id res chain seq x y z
N MET A 1 13.60 -17.09 -7.00
CA MET A 1 14.44 -17.08 -5.79
C MET A 1 13.84 -16.05 -4.84
N CYS A 2 12.77 -16.43 -4.15
CA CYS A 2 12.02 -15.57 -3.21
C CYS A 2 12.73 -15.51 -1.85
N SER A 3 14.01 -15.14 -1.86
CA SER A 3 14.90 -15.29 -0.69
C SER A 3 14.90 -14.07 0.23
N VAL A 4 13.81 -13.31 0.30
CA VAL A 4 13.75 -12.11 1.12
C VAL A 4 12.35 -11.97 1.73
N LEU A 5 12.29 -12.12 3.06
CA LEU A 5 11.23 -11.66 3.99
C LEU A 5 10.23 -12.68 4.58
N ILE A 6 10.75 -13.77 5.15
CA ILE A 6 10.15 -14.34 6.38
C ILE A 6 11.16 -14.16 7.53
N LYS A 7 11.38 -12.91 7.95
CA LYS A 7 12.04 -12.67 9.24
C LYS A 7 10.96 -12.73 10.32
N LYS A 8 10.92 -13.85 11.06
CA LYS A 8 10.18 -14.09 12.31
C LYS A 8 8.84 -13.32 12.43
N LYS A 9 7.84 -13.67 11.63
CA LYS A 9 6.47 -13.17 11.87
C LYS A 9 5.74 -14.11 12.83
N PRO A 10 5.28 -13.62 14.01
CA PRO A 10 4.49 -14.43 14.92
C PRO A 10 3.10 -14.72 14.34
N PHE A 11 2.66 -15.97 14.43
CA PHE A 11 1.25 -16.33 14.33
C PHE A 11 0.74 -16.66 15.72
N MET A 12 -0.39 -16.06 16.09
CA MET A 12 -1.09 -16.38 17.34
C MET A 12 -2.00 -17.58 17.09
N VAL A 13 -1.73 -18.66 17.79
CA VAL A 13 -2.38 -19.96 17.59
C VAL A 13 -3.63 -20.06 18.45
N HIS A 14 -3.53 -19.60 19.69
CA HIS A 14 -4.61 -19.75 20.65
C HIS A 14 -4.47 -18.71 21.77
N SER A 15 -5.61 -18.13 22.18
CA SER A 15 -5.70 -17.30 23.38
C SER A 15 -6.85 -17.81 24.26
N CYS A 16 -6.53 -18.31 25.45
CA CYS A 16 -7.52 -18.73 26.44
C CYS A 16 -7.68 -17.65 27.51
N PHE A 17 -8.94 -17.34 27.85
CA PHE A 17 -9.29 -16.41 28.91
C PHE A 17 -10.07 -17.14 30.00
N PHE A 18 -9.51 -17.24 31.20
CA PHE A 18 -10.22 -17.74 32.38
C PHE A 18 -10.54 -16.55 33.27
N SER A 19 -11.81 -16.36 33.64
CA SER A 19 -12.20 -15.31 34.59
C SER A 19 -12.81 -15.93 35.84
N ARG A 20 -12.31 -15.53 37.02
CA ARG A 20 -12.87 -15.90 38.31
C ARG A 20 -12.66 -14.75 39.29
N ASP A 21 -13.75 -14.29 39.91
CA ASP A 21 -13.73 -13.22 40.92
C ASP A 21 -13.07 -11.91 40.45
N GLY A 22 -13.13 -11.60 39.15
CA GLY A 22 -12.54 -10.40 38.54
C GLY A 22 -11.07 -10.53 38.11
N HIS A 23 -10.42 -11.63 38.46
CA HIS A 23 -9.09 -11.98 37.95
C HIS A 23 -9.20 -12.74 36.64
N PHE A 24 -8.26 -12.51 35.74
CA PHE A 24 -8.20 -13.25 34.49
C PHE A 24 -6.81 -13.78 34.17
N ILE A 25 -6.75 -14.98 33.58
CA ILE A 25 -5.51 -15.55 33.05
C ILE A 25 -5.61 -15.58 31.55
N THR A 26 -4.70 -14.87 30.89
CA THR A 26 -4.49 -14.98 29.45
C THR A 26 -3.35 -15.95 29.20
N ILE A 27 -3.62 -17.03 28.48
CA ILE A 27 -2.58 -17.91 27.94
C ILE A 27 -2.41 -17.55 26.47
N LEU A 28 -1.17 -17.35 26.05
CA LEU A 28 -0.84 -16.99 24.67
C LEU A 28 0.12 -18.02 24.06
N ASP A 29 -0.34 -18.68 23.01
CA ASP A 29 0.41 -19.66 22.23
C ASP A 29 0.86 -19.04 20.91
N LEU A 30 2.17 -18.93 20.71
CA LEU A 30 2.79 -18.27 19.56
C LEU A 30 3.69 -19.25 18.81
N CYS A 31 3.51 -19.32 17.49
CA CYS A 31 4.42 -20.00 16.58
C CYS A 31 5.13 -18.97 15.70
N TYR A 32 6.46 -19.05 15.64
CA TYR A 32 7.30 -18.22 14.79
C TYR A 32 7.96 -19.11 13.74
N SER A 33 7.51 -19.05 12.48
CA SER A 33 8.26 -19.66 11.39
C SER A 33 9.50 -18.84 11.08
N ARG A 34 10.63 -19.52 10.89
CA ARG A 34 11.92 -18.89 10.54
C ARG A 34 12.22 -18.95 9.03
N GLY A 35 11.39 -19.66 8.27
CA GLY A 35 11.49 -19.79 6.83
C GLY A 35 10.24 -20.43 6.21
N GLU A 36 10.43 -21.04 5.04
CA GLU A 36 9.39 -21.76 4.30
C GLU A 36 9.22 -23.21 4.77
N ASP A 37 10.17 -23.75 5.54
CA ASP A 37 10.07 -25.07 6.13
C ASP A 37 9.03 -25.07 7.28
N PRO A 38 7.92 -25.82 7.17
CA PRO A 38 6.90 -25.89 8.22
C PRO A 38 7.42 -26.48 9.54
N HIS A 39 8.59 -27.14 9.53
CA HIS A 39 9.21 -27.72 10.71
C HIS A 39 10.21 -26.76 11.40
N ASP A 40 10.66 -25.69 10.74
CA ASP A 40 11.54 -24.67 11.32
C ASP A 40 10.74 -23.58 12.05
N VAL A 41 10.13 -24.00 13.16
CA VAL A 41 9.22 -23.17 13.98
C VAL A 41 9.74 -23.06 15.42
N GLU A 42 9.83 -21.83 15.90
CA GLU A 42 10.03 -21.51 17.32
C GLU A 42 8.69 -21.32 18.00
N TYR A 43 8.44 -22.09 19.05
CA TYR A 43 7.21 -22.03 19.83
C TYR A 43 7.43 -21.27 21.13
N ILE A 44 6.50 -20.38 21.46
CA ILE A 44 6.47 -19.62 22.69
C ILE A 44 5.09 -19.77 23.35
N TRP A 45 5.06 -20.27 24.58
CA TRP A 45 3.88 -20.25 25.45
C TRP A 45 4.06 -19.16 26.51
N ARG A 46 3.05 -18.33 26.75
CA ARG A 46 3.08 -17.27 27.78
C ARG A 46 1.88 -17.37 28.70
N ALA A 47 2.13 -17.27 30.00
CA ALA A 47 1.11 -17.04 31.02
C ALA A 47 1.10 -15.56 31.42
N ILE A 48 -0.05 -14.91 31.23
CA ILE A 48 -0.28 -13.49 31.46
C ILE A 48 -1.55 -13.31 32.34
N PRO A 49 -1.47 -13.60 33.65
CA PRO A 49 -2.52 -13.24 34.60
C PRO A 49 -2.62 -11.73 34.80
N ASP A 50 -3.83 -11.18 34.75
CA ASP A 50 -4.14 -9.77 34.98
C ASP A 50 -3.22 -8.80 34.22
N LEU A 51 -2.92 -9.14 32.96
CA LEU A 51 -2.01 -8.40 32.05
C LEU A 51 -0.53 -8.41 32.45
N VAL A 52 -0.15 -9.11 33.51
CA VAL A 52 1.24 -9.25 33.94
C VAL A 52 1.81 -10.56 33.40
N LYS A 53 2.81 -10.49 32.52
CA LYS A 53 3.53 -11.68 32.07
C LYS A 53 4.29 -12.29 33.23
N VAL A 54 3.88 -13.48 33.68
CA VAL A 54 4.50 -14.17 34.83
C VAL A 54 5.56 -15.16 34.38
N MET A 55 5.30 -15.92 33.32
CA MET A 55 6.16 -17.01 32.87
C MET A 55 6.03 -17.23 31.36
N GLU A 56 7.09 -17.74 30.75
CA GLU A 56 7.16 -18.08 29.32
C GLU A 56 7.96 -19.37 29.11
N TYR A 57 7.50 -20.25 28.22
CA TYR A 57 8.30 -21.37 27.71
C TYR A 57 8.77 -21.05 26.29
N ASN A 58 10.05 -21.32 25.99
CA ASN A 58 10.64 -21.20 24.65
C ASN A 58 11.16 -22.56 24.18
N SER A 59 10.66 -23.06 23.04
CA SER A 59 11.06 -24.37 22.51
C SER A 59 12.49 -24.41 21.94
N SER A 60 13.02 -23.29 21.43
CA SER A 60 14.41 -23.21 20.96
C SER A 60 15.42 -23.31 22.10
N LEU A 61 15.05 -22.82 23.29
CA LEU A 61 15.85 -22.96 24.50
C LEU A 61 15.47 -24.21 25.31
N ASN A 62 14.34 -24.84 24.95
CA ASN A 62 13.64 -25.86 25.72
C ASN A 62 13.57 -25.53 27.23
N ARG A 63 13.11 -24.32 27.56
CA ARG A 63 13.23 -23.77 28.91
C ARG A 63 12.08 -22.83 29.27
N LEU A 64 11.65 -22.88 30.53
CA LEU A 64 10.77 -21.89 31.14
C LEU A 64 11.56 -20.73 31.76
N THR A 65 11.07 -19.51 31.57
CA THR A 65 11.63 -18.27 32.14
C THR A 65 10.53 -17.54 32.90
N GLY A 66 10.79 -17.23 34.16
CA GLY A 66 9.91 -16.42 35.00
C GLY A 66 10.26 -14.93 34.96
N TYR A 67 9.26 -14.07 35.08
CA TYR A 67 9.39 -12.61 35.01
C TYR A 67 8.90 -11.88 36.27
N THR A 68 8.30 -12.62 37.20
CA THR A 68 7.88 -12.14 38.53
C THR A 68 8.49 -13.05 39.60
N PRO A 69 8.54 -12.65 40.89
CA PRO A 69 9.11 -13.51 41.93
C PRO A 69 8.48 -14.91 41.98
N ILE A 70 7.15 -14.98 41.86
CA ILE A 70 6.41 -16.25 41.79
C ILE A 70 6.74 -17.00 40.50
N GLY A 71 6.77 -16.29 39.36
CA GLY A 71 7.11 -16.87 38.07
C GLY A 71 8.51 -17.47 38.03
N THR A 72 9.51 -16.79 38.61
CA THR A 72 10.91 -17.25 38.64
C THR A 72 11.04 -18.50 39.49
N HIS A 73 10.47 -18.49 40.70
CA HIS A 73 10.49 -19.65 41.57
C HIS A 73 9.84 -20.88 40.90
N ASN A 74 8.67 -20.70 40.30
CA ASN A 74 7.97 -21.77 39.61
C ASN A 74 8.75 -22.25 38.38
N ALA A 75 9.32 -21.34 37.58
CA ALA A 75 10.11 -21.70 36.41
C ALA A 75 11.36 -22.50 36.78
N GLU A 76 12.07 -22.14 37.85
CA GLU A 76 13.22 -22.88 38.36
C GLU A 76 12.83 -24.32 38.73
N GLN A 77 11.73 -24.49 39.48
CA GLN A 77 11.24 -25.82 39.85
C GLN A 77 10.84 -26.65 38.63
N LEU A 78 10.02 -26.10 37.73
CA LEU A 78 9.51 -26.80 36.55
C LEU A 78 10.64 -27.18 35.57
N ASN A 79 11.69 -26.37 35.46
CA ASN A 79 12.85 -26.70 34.63
C ASN A 79 13.68 -27.89 35.15
N THR A 80 13.52 -28.30 36.41
CA THR A 80 14.23 -29.49 36.94
C THR A 80 13.56 -30.81 36.55
N ASP A 81 12.29 -30.77 36.13
CA ASP A 81 11.54 -31.96 35.74
C ASP A 81 11.60 -32.17 34.22
N PRO A 82 12.32 -33.20 33.73
CA PRO A 82 12.41 -33.48 32.31
C PRO A 82 11.07 -33.92 31.70
N VAL A 83 10.13 -34.44 32.49
CA VAL A 83 8.80 -34.83 32.01
C VAL A 83 7.98 -33.59 31.67
N VAL A 84 8.08 -32.54 32.49
CA VAL A 84 7.40 -31.25 32.22
C VAL A 84 7.92 -30.65 30.92
N LEU A 85 9.24 -30.57 30.75
CA LEU A 85 9.85 -30.03 29.52
C LEU A 85 9.50 -30.87 28.28
N ALA A 86 9.57 -32.20 28.37
CA ALA A 86 9.20 -33.08 27.27
C ALA A 86 7.71 -32.99 26.93
N SER A 87 6.84 -32.92 27.95
CA SER A 87 5.40 -32.72 27.77
C SER A 87 5.13 -31.38 27.10
N SER A 88 5.71 -30.29 27.58
CA SER A 88 5.59 -28.95 26.96
C SER A 88 6.03 -28.96 25.49
N TYR A 89 7.13 -29.63 25.18
CA TYR A 89 7.60 -29.76 23.81
C TYR A 89 6.60 -30.53 22.92
N LEU A 90 6.16 -31.71 23.35
CA LEU A 90 5.26 -32.58 22.56
C LEU A 90 3.85 -32.01 22.41
N THR A 91 3.29 -31.43 23.47
CA THR A 91 1.90 -30.94 23.51
C THR A 91 1.73 -29.62 22.79
N HIS A 92 2.79 -28.84 22.62
CA HIS A 92 2.67 -27.50 22.06
C HIS A 92 3.45 -27.31 20.73
N THR A 93 4.66 -27.86 20.62
CA THR A 93 5.47 -27.70 19.40
C THR A 93 4.88 -28.49 18.23
N ILE A 94 4.44 -29.73 18.48
CA ILE A 94 3.90 -30.62 17.43
C ILE A 94 2.56 -30.12 16.87
N PRO A 95 1.55 -29.75 17.69
CA PRO A 95 0.33 -29.13 17.16
C PRO A 95 0.60 -27.78 16.49
N GLY A 96 1.62 -27.04 16.95
CA GLY A 96 2.14 -25.86 16.29
C GLY A 96 2.58 -26.11 14.85
N TRP A 97 3.24 -27.25 14.56
CA TRP A 97 3.62 -27.63 13.20
C TRP A 97 2.42 -27.85 12.28
N ASN A 98 1.43 -28.64 12.71
CA ASN A 98 0.24 -28.91 11.90
C ASN A 98 -0.54 -27.61 11.59
N LEU A 99 -0.54 -26.66 12.53
CA LEU A 99 -1.14 -25.36 12.30
C LEU A 99 -0.30 -24.50 11.35
N VAL A 100 1.03 -24.46 11.50
CA VAL A 100 1.89 -23.73 10.57
C VAL A 100 1.76 -24.31 9.17
N GLU A 101 1.77 -25.63 9.00
CA GLU A 101 1.54 -26.28 7.72
C GLU A 101 0.20 -25.88 7.09
N SER A 102 -0.89 -25.90 7.87
CA SER A 102 -2.21 -25.49 7.36
C SER A 102 -2.30 -23.99 7.05
N VAL A 103 -1.68 -23.12 7.85
CA VAL A 103 -1.59 -21.68 7.60
C VAL A 103 -0.71 -21.38 6.40
N LEU A 104 0.42 -22.06 6.23
CA LEU A 104 1.27 -21.94 5.04
C LEU A 104 0.48 -22.35 3.79
N LEU A 105 -0.22 -23.49 3.82
CA LEU A 105 -1.06 -23.93 2.69
C LEU A 105 -2.18 -22.95 2.33
N TYR A 106 -2.77 -22.25 3.30
CA TYR A 106 -3.91 -21.37 3.06
C TYR A 106 -3.54 -19.90 2.81
N CYS A 107 -2.50 -19.39 3.48
CA CYS A 107 -2.10 -17.97 3.41
C CYS A 107 -0.94 -17.69 2.44
N PHE A 108 0.01 -18.61 2.20
CA PHE A 108 1.07 -18.36 1.21
C PHE A 108 0.59 -18.20 -0.23
N PRO A 109 -0.43 -18.93 -0.73
CA PRO A 109 -0.92 -18.70 -2.08
C PRO A 109 -1.77 -17.42 -2.19
N LEU A 110 -2.16 -16.79 -1.09
CA LEU A 110 -2.85 -15.51 -1.13
C LEU A 110 -1.81 -14.41 -1.41
N SER A 111 -1.58 -14.12 -2.69
CA SER A 111 -1.08 -12.82 -3.09
C SER A 111 -2.10 -12.15 -3.99
N VAL A 112 -2.47 -10.92 -3.64
CA VAL A 112 -3.47 -10.14 -4.36
C VAL A 112 -2.77 -8.97 -5.03
N GLU A 113 -2.96 -8.85 -6.34
CA GLU A 113 -2.36 -7.80 -7.15
C GLU A 113 -2.91 -6.41 -6.77
N PRO A 114 -2.04 -5.39 -6.59
CA PRO A 114 -2.52 -4.03 -6.35
C PRO A 114 -3.22 -3.43 -7.57
N SER A 115 -4.35 -2.79 -7.32
CA SER A 115 -4.93 -1.83 -8.25
C SER A 115 -4.18 -0.51 -8.16
N VAL A 116 -3.49 -0.12 -9.24
CA VAL A 116 -2.60 1.04 -9.26
C VAL A 116 -3.18 2.17 -10.11
N HIS A 117 -3.17 3.38 -9.58
CA HIS A 117 -3.69 4.57 -10.25
C HIS A 117 -2.72 5.76 -10.14
N LEU A 118 -2.60 6.52 -11.23
CA LEU A 118 -1.92 7.82 -11.26
C LEU A 118 -2.95 8.93 -11.24
N SER A 119 -2.68 9.97 -10.46
CA SER A 119 -3.48 11.20 -10.45
C SER A 119 -2.58 12.42 -10.20
N MET A 120 -3.07 13.59 -10.59
CA MET A 120 -2.44 14.88 -10.26
C MET A 120 -3.40 15.71 -9.43
N ARG A 121 -2.88 16.28 -8.35
CA ARG A 121 -3.56 17.33 -7.59
C ARG A 121 -2.96 18.68 -7.99
N PRO A 122 -3.72 19.55 -8.68
CA PRO A 122 -3.24 20.89 -8.96
C PRO A 122 -3.17 21.67 -7.66
N HIS A 123 -2.06 22.37 -7.46
CA HIS A 123 -1.94 23.40 -6.43
C HIS A 123 -2.04 24.78 -7.10
N GLY A 124 -2.58 25.77 -6.40
CA GLY A 124 -2.66 27.15 -6.92
C GLY A 124 -1.28 27.75 -7.16
N ASP A 125 -1.22 28.90 -7.84
CA ASP A 125 -0.03 29.57 -8.42
C ASP A 125 1.25 29.66 -7.55
N ARG A 126 1.16 29.42 -6.24
CA ARG A 126 2.27 29.51 -5.29
C ARG A 126 2.90 28.17 -4.89
N HIS A 127 2.30 27.03 -5.24
CA HIS A 127 2.76 25.71 -4.81
C HIS A 127 2.86 24.75 -6.01
N PRO A 128 3.90 23.90 -6.10
CA PRO A 128 4.02 22.89 -7.15
C PRO A 128 2.81 21.95 -7.15
N SER A 129 2.37 21.54 -8.34
CA SER A 129 1.40 20.44 -8.48
C SER A 129 1.99 19.16 -7.89
N MET A 130 1.13 18.24 -7.49
CA MET A 130 1.57 16.99 -6.86
C MET A 130 1.04 15.79 -7.62
N LEU A 131 1.94 14.94 -8.10
CA LEU A 131 1.58 13.64 -8.65
C LEU A 131 1.41 12.64 -7.51
N THR A 132 0.40 11.79 -7.64
CA THR A 132 0.11 10.73 -6.67
C THR A 132 0.00 9.40 -7.39
N CYS A 133 0.77 8.43 -6.93
CA CYS A 133 0.69 7.03 -7.32
C CYS A 133 0.08 6.24 -6.16
N SER A 134 -1.13 5.72 -6.37
CA SER A 134 -1.90 5.02 -5.37
C SER A 134 -1.97 3.54 -5.71
N ALA A 135 -1.65 2.66 -4.76
CA ALA A 135 -1.84 1.23 -4.86
C ALA A 135 -2.86 0.78 -3.80
N TYR A 136 -3.90 0.06 -4.23
CA TYR A 136 -5.01 -0.38 -3.39
C TYR A 136 -5.20 -1.90 -3.43
N ASN A 137 -5.87 -2.41 -2.40
CA ASN A 137 -6.43 -3.76 -2.34
C ASN A 137 -5.41 -4.88 -2.57
N PHE A 138 -4.18 -4.70 -2.07
CA PHE A 138 -3.12 -5.69 -2.24
C PHE A 138 -2.79 -6.43 -0.95
N TYR A 139 -2.21 -7.61 -1.13
CA TYR A 139 -1.66 -8.42 -0.05
C TYR A 139 -0.52 -9.30 -0.60
N PRO A 140 0.59 -9.49 0.12
CA PRO A 140 0.90 -8.99 1.47
C PRO A 140 1.22 -7.49 1.53
N LYS A 141 1.34 -6.96 2.75
CA LYS A 141 1.72 -5.56 3.03
C LYS A 141 2.97 -5.06 2.30
N GLN A 142 3.93 -5.94 2.03
CA GLN A 142 5.24 -5.53 1.51
C GLN A 142 5.15 -5.11 0.04
N ILE A 143 5.30 -3.82 -0.22
CA ILE A 143 5.25 -3.21 -1.56
C ILE A 143 6.35 -2.16 -1.68
N ARG A 144 6.87 -1.93 -2.89
CA ARG A 144 7.80 -0.83 -3.17
C ARG A 144 7.25 0.03 -4.30
N VAL A 145 7.14 1.34 -4.03
CA VAL A 145 6.66 2.35 -4.98
C VAL A 145 7.79 3.34 -5.21
N THR A 146 8.22 3.49 -6.46
CA THR A 146 9.32 4.38 -6.85
C THR A 146 8.90 5.28 -8.01
N TRP A 147 9.50 6.47 -8.09
CA TRP A 147 9.30 7.38 -9.21
C TRP A 147 10.53 7.43 -10.09
N LEU A 148 10.32 7.37 -11.40
CA LEU A 148 11.33 7.68 -12.40
C LEU A 148 11.04 9.04 -13.03
N ARG A 149 12.07 9.87 -13.16
CA ARG A 149 12.07 11.08 -13.99
C ARG A 149 13.15 10.90 -15.05
N ASN A 150 12.74 10.89 -16.32
CA ASN A 150 13.60 10.64 -17.48
C ASN A 150 14.42 9.34 -17.38
N GLY A 151 13.83 8.30 -16.77
CA GLY A 151 14.48 7.00 -16.56
C GLY A 151 15.38 6.91 -15.32
N GLN A 152 15.56 8.01 -14.57
CA GLN A 152 16.35 8.03 -13.35
C GLN A 152 15.45 8.03 -12.10
N GLU A 153 15.80 7.20 -11.11
CA GLU A 153 15.07 7.12 -9.84
C GLU A 153 15.19 8.45 -9.07
N VAL A 154 14.05 8.94 -8.58
CA VAL A 154 13.95 10.18 -7.83
C VAL A 154 14.00 9.86 -6.33
N THR A 155 15.05 10.33 -5.64
CA THR A 155 15.22 10.11 -4.19
C THR A 155 14.90 11.35 -3.34
N SER A 156 14.73 12.52 -3.96
CA SER A 156 14.39 13.80 -3.31
C SER A 156 12.97 14.24 -3.69
N ASN A 157 12.25 14.91 -2.78
CA ASN A 157 10.89 15.45 -3.01
C ASN A 157 9.83 14.36 -3.26
N MET A 158 10.05 13.19 -2.67
CA MET A 158 9.10 12.08 -2.64
C MET A 158 8.69 11.81 -1.20
N THR A 159 7.40 11.68 -0.97
CA THR A 159 6.84 11.26 0.32
C THR A 159 5.91 10.09 0.07
N SER A 160 5.88 9.09 0.94
CA SER A 160 4.89 8.02 0.89
C SER A 160 4.06 8.04 2.16
N SER A 161 2.76 7.77 2.05
CA SER A 161 1.90 7.56 3.20
C SER A 161 2.35 6.31 3.95
N GLU A 162 2.07 6.25 5.24
CA GLU A 162 2.13 4.97 5.95
C GLU A 162 1.13 3.99 5.32
N GLU A 163 1.52 2.72 5.27
CA GLU A 163 0.69 1.64 4.72
C GLU A 163 -0.51 1.42 5.63
N LEU A 164 -1.71 1.70 5.11
CA LEU A 164 -2.95 1.59 5.86
C LEU A 164 -3.54 0.19 5.63
N ALA A 165 -3.92 -0.49 6.71
CA ALA A 165 -4.69 -1.72 6.63
C ALA A 165 -6.17 -1.36 6.42
N ASN A 166 -6.81 -1.96 5.42
CA ASN A 166 -8.21 -1.71 5.08
C ASN A 166 -9.21 -2.41 6.02
N GLY A 167 -8.71 -3.19 6.99
CA GLY A 167 -9.52 -3.92 7.97
C GLY A 167 -10.05 -5.29 7.48
N ASP A 168 -9.79 -5.62 6.22
CA ASP A 168 -10.20 -6.84 5.52
C ASP A 168 -9.00 -7.64 4.96
N TRP A 169 -7.84 -7.52 5.64
CA TRP A 169 -6.53 -8.08 5.26
C TRP A 169 -5.86 -7.41 4.05
N HIS A 170 -6.53 -6.50 3.33
CA HIS A 170 -5.89 -5.75 2.25
C HIS A 170 -5.18 -4.49 2.75
N HIS A 171 -4.23 -4.03 1.94
CA HIS A 171 -3.43 -2.83 2.21
C HIS A 171 -3.62 -1.77 1.12
N GLN A 172 -3.30 -0.54 1.49
CA GLN A 172 -3.16 0.58 0.56
C GLN A 172 -1.95 1.45 0.89
N ILE A 173 -1.34 2.04 -0.15
CA ILE A 173 -0.23 2.98 -0.03
C ILE A 173 -0.34 4.07 -1.10
N HIS A 174 0.09 5.28 -0.75
CA HIS A 174 0.19 6.41 -1.67
C HIS A 174 1.62 6.94 -1.69
N SER A 175 2.18 7.16 -2.88
CA SER A 175 3.43 7.87 -3.06
C SER A 175 3.18 9.19 -3.79
N TYR A 176 3.83 10.24 -3.33
CA TYR A 176 3.65 11.61 -3.78
C TYR A 176 4.96 12.14 -4.37
N LEU A 177 4.87 12.83 -5.51
CA LEU A 177 5.98 13.49 -6.17
C LEU A 177 5.62 14.94 -6.47
N GLU A 178 6.46 15.88 -6.00
CA GLU A 178 6.35 17.27 -6.41
C GLU A 178 6.62 17.42 -7.92
N TYR A 179 5.70 18.09 -8.59
CA TYR A 179 5.61 18.15 -10.04
C TYR A 179 5.59 19.59 -10.54
N THR A 180 6.65 19.93 -11.27
CA THR A 180 6.80 21.18 -12.02
C THR A 180 6.96 20.80 -13.50
N PRO A 181 5.94 21.03 -14.34
CA PRO A 181 5.94 20.58 -15.72
C PRO A 181 7.16 21.10 -16.50
N THR A 182 7.95 20.19 -17.06
CA THR A 182 9.08 20.49 -17.92
C THR A 182 8.82 19.92 -19.32
N PRO A 183 8.93 20.72 -20.40
CA PRO A 183 8.66 20.23 -21.75
C PRO A 183 9.48 18.98 -22.10
N GLY A 184 8.78 17.93 -22.55
CA GLY A 184 9.42 16.69 -23.01
C GLY A 184 9.89 15.75 -21.89
N GLU A 185 9.62 16.07 -20.62
CA GLU A 185 9.97 15.16 -19.53
C GLU A 185 9.10 13.89 -19.54
N LYS A 186 9.67 12.79 -19.04
CA LYS A 186 8.97 11.52 -18.87
C LYS A 186 8.97 11.15 -17.40
N ILE A 187 7.79 11.15 -16.79
CA ILE A 187 7.61 10.75 -15.40
C ILE A 187 6.91 9.40 -15.37
N SER A 188 7.36 8.49 -14.52
CA SER A 188 6.74 7.18 -14.34
C SER A 188 6.71 6.78 -12.87
N CYS A 189 5.68 6.05 -12.46
CA CYS A 189 5.63 5.34 -11.18
C CYS A 189 5.89 3.85 -11.44
N ILE A 190 6.77 3.25 -10.66
CA ILE A 190 7.05 1.81 -10.67
C ILE A 190 6.54 1.22 -9.37
N VAL A 191 5.76 0.16 -9.48
CA VAL A 191 5.22 -0.60 -8.34
C VAL A 191 5.74 -2.03 -8.39
N GLU A 192 6.48 -2.42 -7.37
CA GLU A 192 7.00 -3.77 -7.15
C GLU A 192 6.22 -4.43 -6.01
N HIS A 193 5.63 -5.58 -6.27
CA HIS A 193 4.87 -6.37 -5.31
C HIS A 193 5.02 -7.85 -5.66
N THR A 194 5.00 -8.74 -4.65
CA THR A 194 5.27 -10.17 -4.86
C THR A 194 4.23 -10.90 -5.73
N SER A 195 3.05 -10.30 -5.94
CA SER A 195 2.03 -10.82 -6.85
C SER A 195 2.41 -10.63 -8.32
N PHE A 196 3.32 -9.70 -8.62
CA PHE A 196 3.71 -9.36 -9.97
C PHE A 196 4.90 -10.21 -10.40
N THR A 197 4.84 -10.78 -11.60
CA THR A 197 6.02 -11.38 -12.24
C THR A 197 7.05 -10.33 -12.63
N GLU A 198 6.59 -9.15 -13.04
CA GLU A 198 7.42 -8.00 -13.42
C GLU A 198 6.84 -6.71 -12.83
N PRO A 199 7.65 -5.71 -12.46
CA PRO A 199 7.17 -4.45 -11.90
C PRO A 199 6.12 -3.76 -12.79
N LYS A 200 5.06 -3.23 -12.18
CA LYS A 200 4.04 -2.47 -12.89
C LYS A 200 4.49 -1.04 -13.08
N ILE A 201 4.59 -0.59 -14.33
CA ILE A 201 5.07 0.75 -14.69
C ILE A 201 3.90 1.58 -15.21
N LEU A 202 3.63 2.72 -14.59
CA LEU A 202 2.63 3.67 -15.04
C LEU A 202 3.33 4.95 -15.51
N HIS A 203 3.09 5.34 -16.75
CA HIS A 203 3.63 6.57 -17.32
C HIS A 203 2.65 7.72 -17.08
N TRP A 204 3.15 8.85 -16.59
CA TRP A 204 2.37 10.07 -16.49
C TRP A 204 2.23 10.69 -17.88
N ASP A 205 0.99 10.83 -18.35
CA ASP A 205 0.69 11.57 -19.57
C ASP A 205 0.39 13.04 -19.21
N MET A 206 1.19 13.94 -19.77
CA MET A 206 1.00 15.40 -19.65
C MET A 206 -0.24 15.91 -20.40
N SER A 207 -0.98 15.03 -21.09
CA SER A 207 -2.25 15.39 -21.69
C SER A 207 -3.14 16.10 -20.67
N LEU A 208 -3.59 17.31 -21.03
CA LEU A 208 -4.53 18.08 -20.22
C LEU A 208 -5.74 17.19 -19.88
N PRO A 209 -6.30 17.31 -18.66
CA PRO A 209 -7.55 16.63 -18.32
C PRO A 209 -8.57 16.82 -19.44
N GLU A 210 -9.33 15.77 -19.76
CA GLU A 210 -10.28 15.77 -20.89
C GLU A 210 -11.24 16.98 -20.84
N SER A 211 -11.57 17.45 -19.63
CA SER A 211 -12.35 18.66 -19.38
C SER A 211 -11.68 19.95 -19.88
N GLU A 212 -10.38 20.13 -19.65
CA GLU A 212 -9.61 21.29 -20.11
C GLU A 212 -9.40 21.26 -21.63
N ARG A 213 -9.16 20.06 -22.19
CA ARG A 213 -9.09 19.86 -23.64
C ARG A 213 -10.41 20.24 -24.32
N SER A 214 -11.53 19.83 -23.73
CA SER A 214 -12.87 20.14 -24.22
C SER A 214 -13.16 21.64 -24.17
N LYS A 215 -12.79 22.33 -23.08
CA LYS A 215 -12.92 23.80 -22.97
C LYS A 215 -12.10 24.54 -24.04
N MET A 216 -10.85 24.14 -24.27
CA MET A 216 -10.00 24.74 -25.30
C MET A 216 -10.56 24.52 -26.71
N ALA A 217 -11.04 23.31 -27.02
CA ALA A 217 -11.64 23.00 -28.31
C ALA A 217 -12.91 23.83 -28.58
N ILE A 218 -13.77 24.00 -27.57
CA ILE A 218 -14.97 24.85 -27.65
C ILE A 218 -14.56 26.32 -27.89
N GLY A 219 -13.58 26.82 -27.14
CA GLY A 219 -13.09 28.19 -27.29
C GLY A 219 -12.51 28.48 -28.68
N ALA A 220 -11.67 27.58 -29.20
CA ALA A 220 -11.10 27.70 -30.55
C ALA A 220 -12.19 27.68 -31.63
N SER A 221 -13.16 26.77 -31.51
CA SER A 221 -14.28 26.67 -32.45
C SER A 221 -15.13 27.95 -32.46
N GLY A 222 -15.42 28.53 -31.29
CA GLY A 222 -16.14 29.79 -31.17
C GLY A 222 -15.40 30.97 -31.81
N LEU A 223 -14.08 31.04 -31.63
CA LEU A 223 -13.25 32.08 -32.23
C LEU A 223 -13.24 32.01 -33.76
N VAL A 224 -13.08 30.82 -34.33
CA VAL A 224 -13.12 30.60 -35.78
C VAL A 224 -14.48 31.01 -36.35
N LEU A 225 -15.58 30.60 -35.72
CA LEU A 225 -16.93 30.98 -36.14
C LEU A 225 -17.12 32.51 -36.10
N GLY A 226 -16.67 33.16 -35.03
CA GLY A 226 -16.73 34.62 -34.90
C GLY A 226 -16.00 35.36 -36.01
N VAL A 227 -14.79 34.90 -36.37
CA VAL A 227 -13.99 35.49 -37.46
C VAL A 227 -14.70 35.33 -38.81
N VAL A 228 -15.30 34.16 -39.09
CA VAL A 228 -16.04 33.91 -40.33
C VAL A 228 -17.25 34.84 -40.46
N PHE A 229 -18.04 35.00 -39.39
CA PHE A 229 -19.20 35.90 -39.41
C PHE A 229 -18.78 37.36 -39.56
N ALA A 230 -17.71 37.79 -38.90
CA ALA A 230 -17.19 39.15 -39.05
C ALA A 230 -16.71 39.42 -40.48
N ALA A 231 -15.97 38.49 -41.09
CA ALA A 231 -15.50 38.60 -42.47
C ALA A 231 -16.67 38.64 -43.47
N ALA A 232 -17.66 37.74 -43.31
CA ALA A 232 -18.86 37.73 -44.14
C ALA A 232 -19.65 39.03 -44.02
N GLY A 233 -19.83 39.54 -42.80
CA GLY A 233 -20.47 40.82 -42.52
C GLY A 233 -19.75 42.00 -43.18
N LEU A 234 -18.42 42.02 -43.10
CA LEU A 234 -17.58 43.05 -43.73
C LEU A 234 -17.70 43.03 -45.26
N LEU A 235 -17.66 41.84 -45.86
CA LEU A 235 -17.83 41.67 -47.32
C LEU A 235 -19.22 42.11 -47.77
N TYR A 236 -20.27 41.75 -47.02
CA TYR A 236 -21.63 42.18 -47.30
C TYR A 236 -21.80 43.70 -47.21
N TYR A 237 -21.27 44.32 -46.14
CA TYR A 237 -21.30 45.77 -45.94
C TYR A 237 -20.61 46.52 -47.08
N ASN A 238 -19.40 46.08 -47.47
CA ASN A 238 -18.65 46.69 -48.56
C ASN A 238 -19.37 46.55 -49.90
N ARG A 239 -19.95 45.38 -50.21
CA ARG A 239 -20.74 45.17 -51.43
C ARG A 239 -21.95 46.09 -51.48
N ARG A 240 -22.69 46.21 -50.37
CA ARG A 240 -23.87 47.08 -50.29
C ARG A 240 -23.52 48.55 -50.48
N LYS A 241 -22.36 48.99 -49.98
CA LYS A 241 -21.86 50.36 -50.17
C LYS A 241 -21.52 50.66 -51.64
N THR A 242 -20.93 49.70 -52.37
CA THR A 242 -20.63 49.86 -53.81
C THR A 242 -21.87 49.88 -54.71
N THR A 243 -22.96 49.20 -54.34
CA THR A 243 -24.20 49.17 -55.15
C THR A 243 -25.13 50.38 -54.89
N GLY A 244 -24.87 51.17 -53.84
CA GLY A 244 -25.65 52.37 -53.50
C GLY A 244 -25.16 53.69 -54.15
N MET A 245 -24.14 53.64 -55.02
CA MET A 245 -23.60 54.82 -55.73
C MET A 245 -23.80 54.67 -57.25
N GLU A 246 -25.04 54.55 -57.73
CA GLU A 246 -25.35 54.86 -59.12
C GLU A 246 -26.82 55.31 -59.25
N LEU A 247 -27.01 56.62 -59.53
CA LEU A 247 -27.94 57.23 -60.50
C LEU A 247 -28.20 58.71 -60.13
N VAL A 248 -27.45 59.62 -60.75
CA VAL A 248 -27.92 60.98 -61.07
C VAL A 248 -27.55 61.23 -62.53
N PRO A 249 -28.49 61.29 -63.49
CA PRO A 249 -28.22 61.86 -64.79
C PRO A 249 -28.32 63.38 -64.69
N THR A 250 -27.26 64.04 -65.11
CA THR A 250 -27.22 65.48 -65.41
C THR A 250 -27.88 65.77 -66.76
N SER A 251 -28.83 66.69 -66.71
CA SER A 251 -29.38 67.56 -67.75
C SER A 251 -30.25 66.99 -68.86
#